data_AF-A0A2M8NS60-F1
#
_entry.id   AF-A0A2M8NS60-F1
#
_cell.length_a   1.000
_cell.length_b   1.000
_cell.length_c   1.000
_cell.angle_alpha   90.00
_cell.angle_beta   90.00
_cell.angle_gamma   90.00
#
_symmetry.space_group_name_H-M   'P 1'
#
loop_
_entity.id
_entity.type
_entity.pdbx_description
1 polymer ?
#
loop_
_entity_poly.entity_id
_entity_poly.type
_entity_poly.pdbx_seq_one_letter_code
_entity_poly.pdbx_strand_id
1 'polypeptide(L)'
;PDLKAGFLHNDDMALAARQVVENAGLGDQVKIGGIDAMSPAIDAVTSGRLVATARNSAPRIHGAAVLLGWYAATVGMDEARANVPGFLLADGPAITSAIDSNPDLANEPWKLRGYGRSTAEGLRWLQDQLIF
;
A
#
# COMPACT_ATOMS: atom_id res chain seq x y z
N PRO A 1 -27.60 3.55 13.27
CA PRO A 1 -26.99 2.28 12.79
C PRO A 1 -25.76 1.96 13.65
N ASP A 2 -25.50 0.69 13.98
CA ASP A 2 -24.38 0.30 14.86
C ASP A 2 -23.09 -0.09 14.10
N LEU A 3 -23.02 0.24 12.81
CA LEU A 3 -21.82 0.04 12.01
C LEU A 3 -20.68 0.91 12.56
N LYS A 4 -19.52 0.29 12.81
CA LYS A 4 -18.31 0.97 13.31
C LYS A 4 -17.17 1.03 12.30
N ALA A 5 -17.10 0.07 11.38
CA ALA A 5 -16.04 0.02 10.39
C ALA A 5 -16.45 -0.72 9.12
N GLY A 6 -15.78 -0.40 8.02
CA GLY A 6 -15.83 -1.12 6.75
C GLY A 6 -14.42 -1.49 6.28
N PHE A 7 -14.28 -2.71 5.78
CA PHE A 7 -13.09 -3.20 5.08
C PHE A 7 -13.43 -3.45 3.62
N LEU A 8 -12.71 -2.82 2.71
CA LEU A 8 -12.98 -2.84 1.28
C LEU A 8 -11.79 -3.42 0.53
N HIS A 9 -12.06 -4.28 -0.44
CA HIS A 9 -11.04 -5.08 -1.13
C HIS A 9 -10.26 -4.33 -2.23
N ASN A 10 -10.56 -3.07 -2.51
CA ASN A 10 -9.78 -2.20 -3.38
C ASN A 10 -9.99 -0.72 -3.03
N ASP A 11 -9.19 0.15 -3.63
CA ASP A 11 -9.22 1.59 -3.35
C ASP A 11 -10.53 2.26 -3.79
N ASP A 12 -11.08 1.91 -4.96
CA ASP A 12 -12.32 2.52 -5.46
C ASP A 12 -13.51 2.23 -4.53
N MET A 13 -13.62 0.98 -4.05
CA MET A 13 -14.64 0.61 -3.07
C MET A 13 -14.43 1.33 -1.75
N ALA A 14 -13.18 1.45 -1.27
CA ALA A 14 -12.88 2.18 -0.03
C ALA A 14 -13.27 3.65 -0.13
N LEU A 15 -12.91 4.32 -1.23
CA LEU A 15 -13.18 5.73 -1.46
C LEU A 15 -14.68 5.99 -1.68
N ALA A 16 -15.35 5.13 -2.45
CA ALA A 16 -16.80 5.22 -2.64
C ALA A 16 -17.57 4.99 -1.33
N ALA A 17 -17.21 3.96 -0.57
CA ALA A 17 -17.83 3.67 0.73
C ALA A 17 -17.61 4.84 1.70
N ARG A 18 -16.42 5.42 1.72
CA ARG A 18 -16.13 6.60 2.54
C ARG A 18 -16.98 7.79 2.14
N GLN A 19 -17.15 8.04 0.85
CA GLN A 19 -18.00 9.12 0.36
C GLN A 19 -19.47 8.94 0.80
N VAL A 20 -19.99 7.72 0.74
CA VAL A 20 -21.36 7.40 1.19
C VAL A 20 -21.51 7.64 2.70
N VAL A 21 -20.52 7.22 3.51
CA VAL A 21 -20.51 7.44 4.96
C VAL A 21 -20.50 8.93 5.31
N GLU A 22 -19.69 9.73 4.62
CA GLU A 22 -19.63 11.18 4.82
C GLU A 22 -20.94 11.86 4.43
N ASN A 23 -21.53 11.48 3.29
CA ASN A 23 -22.82 12.00 2.83
C ASN A 23 -23.97 11.66 3.81
N ALA A 24 -23.85 10.55 4.55
CA ALA A 24 -24.79 10.16 5.59
C ALA A 24 -24.55 10.86 6.94
N GLY A 25 -23.53 11.72 7.06
CA GLY A 25 -23.15 12.37 8.31
C GLY A 25 -22.53 11.43 9.35
N LEU A 26 -22.01 10.26 8.91
CA LEU A 26 -21.47 9.22 9.79
C LEU A 26 -19.93 9.15 9.75
N GLY A 27 -19.28 10.19 9.22
CA GLY A 27 -17.83 10.27 8.99
C GLY A 27 -16.98 9.99 10.23
N ASP A 28 -17.43 10.45 11.40
CA ASP A 28 -16.71 10.27 12.67
C ASP A 28 -17.01 8.92 13.35
N GLN A 29 -18.11 8.27 12.96
CA GLN A 29 -18.55 7.01 13.53
C GLN A 29 -17.97 5.80 12.79
N VAL A 30 -17.96 5.85 11.46
CA VAL A 30 -17.62 4.68 10.62
C VAL A 30 -16.22 4.84 10.04
N LYS A 31 -15.31 3.99 10.53
CA LYS A 31 -13.94 3.91 10.04
C LYS A 31 -13.89 3.12 8.74
N ILE A 32 -13.13 3.57 7.75
CA ILE A 32 -13.00 2.88 6.46
C ILE A 32 -11.54 2.53 6.21
N GLY A 33 -11.29 1.27 5.86
CA GLY A 33 -9.99 0.77 5.42
C GLY A 33 -10.07 0.07 4.07
N GLY A 34 -8.97 0.07 3.32
CA GLY A 34 -8.90 -0.45 1.95
C GLY A 34 -7.72 -1.37 1.68
N ILE A 35 -7.60 -1.77 0.41
CA ILE A 35 -6.50 -2.55 -0.17
C ILE A 35 -6.12 -1.88 -1.50
N ASP A 36 -4.88 -2.09 -1.95
CA ASP A 36 -4.20 -1.60 -3.15
C ASP A 36 -3.24 -0.45 -2.86
N ALA A 37 -3.75 0.57 -2.19
CA ALA A 37 -2.98 1.73 -1.77
C ALA A 37 -2.28 2.46 -2.92
N MET A 38 -3.02 2.72 -3.97
CA MET A 38 -2.71 3.74 -4.96
C MET A 38 -2.71 5.13 -4.31
N SER A 39 -2.16 6.12 -5.02
CA SER A 39 -2.01 7.50 -4.51
C SER A 39 -3.29 8.06 -3.88
N PRO A 40 -4.49 7.93 -4.49
CA PRO A 40 -5.73 8.44 -3.89
C PRO A 40 -6.03 7.85 -2.52
N ALA A 41 -5.75 6.57 -2.29
CA ALA A 41 -5.96 5.93 -1.00
C ALA A 41 -4.89 6.31 0.03
N ILE A 42 -3.63 6.48 -0.40
CA ILE A 42 -2.56 7.03 0.46
C ILE A 42 -2.91 8.46 0.90
N ASP A 43 -3.43 9.28 0.00
CA ASP A 43 -3.88 10.65 0.30
C ASP A 43 -5.10 10.63 1.24
N ALA A 44 -6.01 9.68 1.05
CA ALA A 44 -7.15 9.50 1.95
C ALA A 44 -6.72 9.04 3.36
N VAL A 45 -5.67 8.23 3.48
CA VAL A 45 -5.07 7.91 4.79
C VAL A 45 -4.39 9.14 5.41
N THR A 46 -3.66 9.89 4.61
CA THR A 46 -2.95 11.12 5.07
C THR A 46 -3.93 12.18 5.56
N SER A 47 -5.07 12.34 4.89
CA SER A 47 -6.15 13.27 5.28
C SER A 47 -7.09 12.73 6.36
N GLY A 48 -6.89 11.48 6.83
CA GLY A 48 -7.73 10.86 7.85
C GLY A 48 -9.10 10.37 7.35
N ARG A 49 -9.37 10.44 6.04
CA ARG A 49 -10.60 9.88 5.44
C ARG A 49 -10.60 8.35 5.45
N LEU A 50 -9.43 7.73 5.31
CA LEU A 50 -9.23 6.30 5.53
C LEU A 50 -8.35 6.08 6.76
N VAL A 51 -8.61 5.01 7.52
CA VAL A 51 -7.78 4.68 8.70
C VAL A 51 -6.52 3.92 8.31
N ALA A 52 -6.58 3.13 7.24
CA ALA A 52 -5.47 2.37 6.69
C ALA A 52 -5.79 1.88 5.28
N THR A 53 -4.75 1.57 4.51
CA THR A 53 -4.85 0.75 3.30
C THR A 53 -3.65 -0.20 3.22
N ALA A 54 -3.82 -1.42 2.69
CA ALA A 54 -2.69 -2.35 2.51
C ALA A 54 -2.16 -2.29 1.08
N ARG A 55 -0.84 -2.17 0.92
CA ARG A 55 -0.22 -2.03 -0.39
C ARG A 55 -0.32 -3.34 -1.19
N ASN A 56 -0.85 -3.23 -2.40
CA ASN A 56 -0.74 -4.26 -3.43
C ASN A 56 0.20 -3.73 -4.52
N SER A 57 1.48 -4.10 -4.47
CA SER A 57 2.50 -3.40 -5.25
C SER A 57 2.48 -3.79 -6.73
N ALA A 58 1.73 -3.02 -7.54
CA ALA A 58 1.69 -3.21 -8.98
C ALA A 58 3.09 -3.24 -9.64
N PRO A 59 4.08 -2.38 -9.27
CA PRO A 59 5.42 -2.47 -9.84
C PRO A 59 6.13 -3.79 -9.53
N ARG A 60 5.96 -4.37 -8.34
CA ARG A 60 6.57 -5.67 -8.00
C ARG A 60 5.90 -6.81 -8.76
N ILE A 61 4.57 -6.81 -8.82
CA ILE A 61 3.79 -7.87 -9.47
C ILE A 61 4.07 -7.89 -10.97
N HIS A 62 3.93 -6.74 -11.64
CA HIS A 62 4.12 -6.65 -13.10
C HIS A 62 5.61 -6.69 -13.46
N GLY A 63 6.48 -6.07 -12.67
CA GLY A 63 7.93 -6.08 -12.90
C GLY A 63 8.51 -7.49 -12.84
N ALA A 64 8.07 -8.30 -11.87
CA ALA A 64 8.47 -9.70 -11.79
C ALA A 64 8.03 -10.48 -13.02
N ALA A 65 6.80 -10.30 -13.50
CA ALA A 65 6.30 -10.96 -14.71
C ALA A 65 7.14 -10.61 -15.95
N VAL A 66 7.50 -9.33 -16.13
CA VAL A 66 8.34 -8.88 -17.25
C VAL A 66 9.74 -9.50 -17.17
N LEU A 67 10.38 -9.46 -16.00
CA LEU A 67 11.71 -10.03 -15.79
C LEU A 67 11.73 -11.55 -16.03
N LEU A 68 10.72 -12.26 -15.54
CA LEU A 68 10.59 -13.70 -15.77
C LEU A 68 10.34 -14.04 -17.24
N GLY A 69 9.53 -13.23 -17.94
CA GLY A 69 9.31 -13.38 -19.37
C GLY A 69 10.60 -13.19 -20.17
N TRP A 70 11.39 -12.16 -19.83
CA TRP A 70 12.71 -11.95 -20.43
C TRP A 70 13.67 -13.11 -20.15
N TYR A 71 13.73 -13.58 -18.90
CA TYR A 71 14.56 -14.71 -18.51
C TYR A 71 14.20 -15.95 -19.33
N ALA A 72 12.91 -16.31 -19.39
CA ALA A 72 12.42 -17.46 -20.16
C ALA A 72 12.71 -17.35 -21.66
N ALA A 73 12.60 -16.13 -22.22
CA ALA A 73 12.96 -15.88 -23.63
C ALA A 73 14.47 -16.03 -23.90
N THR A 74 15.31 -15.82 -22.87
CA THR A 74 16.78 -15.87 -22.99
C THR A 74 17.34 -17.27 -22.79
N VAL A 75 16.82 -18.02 -21.80
CA VAL A 75 17.34 -19.35 -21.43
C VAL A 75 16.55 -20.51 -22.04
N GLY A 76 15.36 -20.24 -22.59
CA GLY A 76 14.45 -21.27 -23.09
C GLY A 76 13.49 -21.80 -22.01
N MET A 77 12.37 -22.38 -22.45
CA MET A 77 11.25 -22.72 -21.56
C MET A 77 11.56 -23.87 -20.58
N ASP A 78 12.38 -24.84 -20.96
CA ASP A 78 12.69 -25.99 -20.09
C ASP A 78 13.55 -25.55 -18.89
N GLU A 79 14.58 -24.74 -19.15
CA GLU A 79 15.43 -24.15 -18.11
C GLU A 79 14.63 -23.18 -17.22
N ALA A 80 13.75 -22.37 -17.82
CA ALA A 80 12.90 -21.46 -17.07
C ALA A 80 11.96 -22.20 -16.11
N ARG A 81 11.32 -23.29 -16.57
CA ARG A 81 10.43 -24.10 -15.73
C ARG A 81 11.13 -24.81 -14.59
N ALA A 82 12.40 -25.18 -14.76
CA ALA A 82 13.19 -25.83 -13.73
C ALA A 82 13.60 -24.87 -12.59
N ASN A 83 13.81 -23.58 -12.91
CA ASN A 83 14.42 -22.62 -11.99
C ASN A 83 13.49 -21.50 -11.50
N VAL A 84 12.43 -21.17 -12.24
CA VAL A 84 11.47 -20.13 -11.84
C VAL A 84 10.49 -20.72 -10.82
N PRO A 85 10.33 -20.10 -9.64
CA PRO A 85 9.36 -20.57 -8.66
C PRO A 85 7.93 -20.40 -9.21
N GLY A 86 7.07 -21.39 -8.96
CA GLY A 86 5.66 -21.34 -9.36
C GLY A 86 4.83 -20.27 -8.64
N PHE A 87 5.39 -19.64 -7.60
CA PHE A 87 4.76 -18.55 -6.86
C PHE A 87 5.81 -17.53 -6.43
N LEU A 88 5.53 -16.26 -6.67
CA LEU A 88 6.29 -15.13 -6.18
C LEU A 88 5.42 -14.28 -5.27
N LEU A 89 5.81 -14.16 -4.01
CA LEU A 89 5.16 -13.27 -3.06
C LEU A 89 5.61 -11.83 -3.34
N ALA A 90 4.67 -10.98 -3.77
CA ALA A 90 4.86 -9.53 -3.80
C ALA A 90 4.32 -8.93 -2.51
N ASP A 91 5.15 -8.87 -1.48
CA ASP A 91 4.80 -8.30 -0.19
C ASP A 91 4.52 -6.80 -0.28
N GLY A 92 3.60 -6.34 0.57
CA GLY A 92 3.23 -4.94 0.69
C GLY A 92 2.88 -4.56 2.13
N PRO A 93 3.35 -3.41 2.63
CA PRO A 93 3.08 -3.00 4.00
C PRO A 93 1.64 -2.54 4.18
N ALA A 94 1.16 -2.61 5.43
CA ALA A 94 0.02 -1.80 5.86
C ALA A 94 0.45 -0.33 5.90
N ILE A 95 -0.39 0.55 5.37
CA ILE A 95 -0.13 1.99 5.30
C ILE A 95 -1.07 2.68 6.26
N THR A 96 -0.48 3.40 7.20
CA THR A 96 -1.16 4.17 8.23
C THR A 96 -0.55 5.57 8.32
N SER A 97 -1.30 6.51 8.88
CA SER A 97 -0.80 7.85 9.25
C SER A 97 0.04 7.85 10.54
N ALA A 98 0.14 6.72 11.24
CA ALA A 98 0.99 6.60 12.43
C ALA A 98 2.47 6.81 12.07
N ILE A 99 3.15 7.60 12.90
CA ILE A 99 4.58 7.87 12.82
C ILE A 99 5.30 6.87 13.72
N ASP A 100 6.37 6.26 13.21
CA ASP A 100 7.29 5.47 14.03
C ASP A 100 8.21 6.43 14.80
N SER A 101 7.92 6.61 16.09
CA SER A 101 8.67 7.49 16.99
C SER A 101 9.32 6.66 18.10
N ASN A 102 10.44 6.00 17.79
CA ASN A 102 11.27 5.39 18.82
C ASN A 102 12.25 6.43 19.39
N PRO A 103 12.12 6.86 20.67
CA PRO A 103 12.99 7.88 21.26
C PRO A 103 14.46 7.45 21.33
N ASP A 104 14.73 6.14 21.47
CA ASP A 104 16.08 5.59 21.54
C ASP A 104 16.83 5.74 20.21
N LEU A 105 16.09 5.90 19.11
CA LEU A 105 16.62 6.11 17.75
C LEU A 105 16.58 7.57 17.31
N ALA A 106 16.37 8.52 18.24
CA ALA A 106 16.30 9.95 17.91
C ALA A 106 17.56 10.47 17.18
N ASN A 107 18.74 9.91 17.47
CA ASN A 107 20.00 10.26 16.82
C ASN A 107 20.25 9.51 15.50
N GLU A 108 19.43 8.50 15.18
CA GLU A 108 19.58 7.64 14.00
C GLU A 108 18.24 7.44 13.28
N PRO A 109 17.57 8.51 12.81
CA PRO A 109 16.21 8.44 12.25
C PRO A 109 16.11 7.58 10.98
N TRP A 110 17.23 7.29 10.31
CA TRP A 110 17.29 6.34 9.20
C TRP A 110 17.05 4.87 9.61
N LYS A 111 17.10 4.57 10.91
CA LYS A 111 16.72 3.25 11.45
C LYS A 111 15.23 3.14 11.75
N LEU A 112 14.49 4.25 11.77
CA LEU A 112 13.04 4.26 11.96
C LEU A 112 12.34 3.82 10.67
N ARG A 113 11.19 3.15 10.80
CA ARG A 113 10.35 2.84 9.63
C ARG A 113 9.92 4.14 8.97
N GLY A 114 10.03 4.19 7.64
CA GLY A 114 9.68 5.40 6.87
C GLY A 114 10.54 6.63 7.19
N TYR A 115 11.75 6.46 7.75
CA TYR A 115 12.66 7.55 8.12
C TYR A 115 12.05 8.55 9.13
N GLY A 116 11.24 8.04 10.07
CA GLY A 116 10.54 8.88 11.06
C GLY A 116 9.36 9.66 10.50
N ARG A 117 8.92 9.35 9.27
CA ARG A 117 7.65 9.81 8.70
C ARG A 117 6.59 8.72 8.85
N SER A 118 5.32 9.10 8.68
CA SER A 118 4.27 8.09 8.54
C SER A 118 4.52 7.23 7.30
N THR A 119 4.01 5.99 7.31
CA THR A 119 4.15 5.10 6.14
C THR A 119 3.48 5.70 4.90
N ALA A 120 2.38 6.43 5.09
CA ALA A 120 1.68 7.15 4.03
C ALA A 120 2.55 8.26 3.41
N GLU A 121 3.12 9.15 4.23
CA GLU A 121 3.98 10.23 3.74
C GLU A 121 5.27 9.73 3.12
N GLY A 122 5.86 8.66 3.66
CA GLY A 122 7.04 8.02 3.09
C GLY A 122 6.78 7.49 1.68
N LEU A 123 5.64 6.83 1.47
CA LEU A 123 5.25 6.31 0.16
C LEU A 123 4.84 7.39 -0.82
N ARG A 124 4.15 8.45 -0.36
CA ARG A 124 3.85 9.62 -1.19
C ARG A 124 5.13 10.30 -1.66
N TRP A 125 6.09 10.51 -0.77
CA TRP A 125 7.39 11.06 -1.14
C TRP A 125 8.12 10.17 -2.16
N LEU A 126 8.13 8.84 -1.94
CA LEU A 126 8.73 7.92 -2.91
C LEU A 126 8.09 8.04 -4.29
N GLN A 127 6.77 8.16 -4.37
CA GLN A 127 6.05 8.36 -5.62
C GLN A 127 6.37 9.70 -6.29
N ASP A 128 6.46 10.78 -5.52
CA ASP A 128 6.77 12.11 -6.05
C ASP A 128 8.20 12.20 -6.59
N GLN A 129 9.14 11.44 -6.01
CA GLN A 129 10.56 11.48 -6.39
C GLN A 129 10.96 10.40 -7.40
N LEU A 130 10.38 9.21 -7.27
CA LEU A 130 10.71 8.05 -8.09
C LEU A 130 9.46 7.76 -8.93
N ILE A 131 9.46 8.31 -10.15
CA ILE A 131 8.41 8.15 -11.14
C ILE A 131 8.08 6.65 -11.29
N PHE A 132 7.02 6.19 -10.63
CA PHE A 132 6.42 4.87 -10.78
C PHE A 132 4.92 5.03 -11.01
#